data_AF-A0A2V6CC70-F1
#
_entry.id   AF-A0A2V6CC70-F1
#
_cell.length_a   1.000
_cell.length_b   1.000
_cell.length_c   1.000
_cell.angle_alpha   90.00
_cell.angle_beta   90.00
_cell.angle_gamma   90.00
#
_symmetry.space_group_name_H-M   'P 1'
#
loop_
_entity.id
_entity.type
_entity.pdbx_description
1 polymer ?
#
loop_
_entity_poly.entity_id
_entity_poly.type
_entity_poly.pdbx_seq_one_letter_code
_entity_poly.pdbx_strand_id
1 'polypeptide(L)' 'MIKRVVAFALHQPLFLVMMTVLFIGGGLMAFKSLPIEAFPDVSDIQVQVITLFPGHAPEEVEKQVTIPLEISLSGAP' A
#
# COMPACT_ATOMS: atom_id res chain seq x y z
N MET A 1 -38.72 -12.11 3.94
CA MET A 1 -37.28 -12.35 4.16
C MET A 1 -36.78 -11.67 5.44
N ILE A 2 -36.91 -10.35 5.57
CA ILE A 2 -36.55 -9.57 6.79
C ILE A 2 -37.17 -10.13 8.08
N LYS A 3 -38.48 -10.45 8.08
CA LYS A 3 -39.15 -11.04 9.26
C LYS A 3 -38.50 -12.35 9.75
N ARG A 4 -37.89 -13.12 8.84
CA ARG A 4 -37.22 -14.39 9.15
C ARG A 4 -35.86 -14.16 9.82
N VAL A 5 -35.13 -13.15 9.37
CA VAL A 5 -33.85 -12.72 9.97
C VAL A 5 -34.08 -12.15 11.37
N VAL A 6 -35.11 -11.31 11.53
CA VAL A 6 -35.48 -10.75 12.83
C VAL A 6 -35.96 -11.84 13.79
N ALA A 7 -36.78 -12.79 13.33
CA ALA A 7 -37.21 -13.91 14.15
C ALA A 7 -36.04 -14.80 14.60
N PHE A 8 -35.04 -15.01 13.73
CA PHE A 8 -33.81 -15.74 14.05
C PHE A 8 -32.95 -14.98 15.07
N ALA A 9 -32.77 -13.67 14.90
CA ALA A 9 -32.05 -12.82 15.84
C ALA A 9 -32.69 -12.81 17.24
N LEU A 10 -34.02 -12.84 17.31
CA LEU A 10 -34.78 -12.91 18.57
C LEU A 10 -34.76 -14.30 19.22
N HIS A 11 -34.72 -15.38 18.42
CA HIS A 11 -34.69 -16.75 18.95
C HIS A 11 -33.34 -17.16 19.53
N GLN A 12 -32.24 -16.59 19.03
CA GLN A 12 -30.88 -16.96 19.43
C GLN A 12 -30.07 -15.72 19.86
N PRO A 13 -30.47 -15.07 20.98
CA PRO A 13 -29.82 -13.83 21.43
C PRO A 13 -28.36 -14.04 21.81
N LEU A 14 -27.99 -15.22 22.33
CA LEU A 14 -26.62 -15.57 22.68
C LEU A 14 -25.69 -15.56 21.45
N PHE A 15 -26.16 -16.11 20.32
CA PHE A 15 -25.39 -16.13 19.08
C PHE A 15 -25.17 -14.72 18.55
N LEU A 16 -26.21 -13.87 18.59
CA LEU A 16 -26.13 -12.48 18.19
C LEU A 16 -25.10 -11.72 19.04
N VAL A 17 -25.17 -11.87 20.37
CA VAL A 17 -24.25 -11.22 21.30
C VAL A 17 -22.81 -11.67 21.07
N MET A 18 -22.56 -12.97 20.87
CA MET A 18 -21.21 -13.44 20.54
C MET A 18 -20.67 -12.86 19.24
N MET A 19 -21.50 -12.79 18.19
CA MET A 19 -21.09 -12.13 16.93
C MET A 19 -20.78 -10.66 17.14
N THR A 20 -21.59 -9.94 17.94
CA THR A 20 -21.33 -8.53 18.25
C THR A 20 -20.03 -8.35 19.03
N VAL A 21 -19.75 -9.19 20.02
CA VAL A 21 -18.49 -9.13 20.79
C VAL A 21 -17.29 -9.42 19.89
N LEU A 22 -17.38 -10.43 19.02
CA LEU A 22 -16.33 -10.76 18.07
C LEU A 22 -16.07 -9.59 17.09
N PHE A 23 -17.15 -8.96 16.61
CA PHE A 23 -17.08 -7.81 15.72
C PHE A 23 -16.42 -6.60 16.40
N ILE A 24 -16.78 -6.31 17.65
CA ILE A 24 -16.14 -5.26 18.44
C ILE A 24 -14.66 -5.58 18.67
N GLY A 25 -14.33 -6.81 19.05
CA GLY A 25 -12.95 -7.25 19.26
C GLY A 25 -12.09 -7.11 18.00
N GLY A 26 -12.61 -7.56 16.85
CA GLY A 26 -11.96 -7.39 15.55
C GLY A 26 -11.81 -5.91 15.16
N GLY A 27 -12.84 -5.10 15.41
CA GLY A 27 -12.80 -3.66 15.19
C GLY A 27 -11.75 -2.95 16.03
N LEU A 28 -11.63 -3.30 17.32
CA LEU A 28 -10.60 -2.74 18.21
C LEU A 28 -9.18 -3.13 17.76
N MET A 29 -8.99 -4.37 17.30
CA MET A 29 -7.71 -4.82 16.76
C MET A 29 -7.36 -4.05 15.49
N ALA A 30 -8.31 -3.92 14.56
CA ALA A 30 -8.12 -3.16 13.32
C ALA A 30 -7.84 -1.67 13.59
N PHE A 31 -8.53 -1.07 14.56
CA PHE A 31 -8.33 0.32 14.94
C PHE A 31 -6.93 0.57 15.52
N LYS A 32 -6.42 -0.36 16.34
CA LYS A 32 -5.05 -0.27 16.87
C LYS A 32 -3.98 -0.50 15.82
N SER A 33 -4.26 -1.32 14.81
CA SER A 33 -3.33 -1.64 13.73
C SER A 33 -3.39 -0.65 12.56
N LEU A 34 -4.30 0.33 12.60
CA LEU A 34 -4.42 1.32 11.54
C LEU A 34 -3.19 2.25 11.58
N PRO A 35 -2.36 2.31 10.53
CA PRO A 35 -1.25 3.25 10.49
C PRO A 35 -1.81 4.68 10.47
N ILE A 36 -1.31 5.51 11.37
CA ILE A 36 -1.67 6.92 11.44
C ILE A 36 -0.55 7.69 10.74
N GLU A 37 -0.85 8.20 9.55
CA GLU A 37 0.05 9.07 8.79
C GLU A 37 -0.44 10.52 8.92
N ALA A 38 0.49 11.44 9.19
CA ALA A 38 0.15 12.85 9.45
C ALA A 38 -0.30 13.58 8.18
N PHE A 39 0.18 13.12 7.03
CA PHE A 39 -0.10 13.66 5.71
C PHE A 39 -0.12 12.52 4.70
N PRO A 40 -0.92 12.62 3.63
CA PRO A 40 -0.78 11.70 2.51
C PRO A 40 0.63 11.84 1.90
N ASP A 41 1.22 10.73 1.48
CA ASP A 41 2.44 10.78 0.67
C ASP A 41 2.10 11.41 -0.69
N VAL A 42 2.65 12.59 -0.94
CA VAL A 42 2.50 13.36 -2.17
C VAL A 42 3.77 13.29 -3.04
N SER A 43 4.71 12.41 -2.68
CA SER A 43 5.95 12.24 -3.42
C SER A 43 5.66 11.50 -4.72
N ASP A 44 6.27 11.97 -5.82
CA ASP A 44 6.25 11.24 -7.07
C ASP A 44 7.04 9.93 -6.94
N ILE A 45 6.61 8.89 -7.67
CA ILE A 45 7.31 7.60 -7.69
C ILE A 45 8.61 7.78 -8.49
N GLN A 46 9.73 7.92 -7.79
CA GLN A 46 11.05 8.08 -8.40
C GLN A 46 11.91 6.82 -8.21
N VAL A 47 12.57 6.39 -9.28
CA VAL A 47 13.58 5.33 -9.24
C VAL A 47 14.94 5.94 -9.53
N GLN A 48 15.89 5.82 -8.59
CA GLN A 48 17.24 6.35 -8.74
C GLN A 48 18.21 5.25 -9.20
N VAL A 49 18.94 5.50 -10.30
CA VAL A 49 19.98 4.59 -10.82
C VAL A 49 21.33 5.29 -10.71
N ILE A 50 22.27 4.67 -10.00
CA ILE A 50 23.63 5.18 -9.80
C ILE A 50 24.61 4.22 -10.45
N THR A 51 25.34 4.70 -11.46
CA THR A 51 26.38 3.93 -12.16
C THR A 51 27.75 4.56 -11.91
N LEU A 52 28.73 3.74 -11.55
CA LEU A 52 30.10 4.18 -11.31
C LEU A 52 30.95 3.82 -12.52
N PHE A 53 31.58 4.81 -13.14
CA PHE A 53 32.51 4.62 -14.26
C PHE A 53 33.85 5.31 -13.99
N PRO A 54 34.69 4.72 -13.11
CA PRO A 54 35.90 5.37 -12.63
C PRO A 54 36.98 5.45 -13.71
N GLY A 55 37.73 6.56 -13.74
CA GLY A 55 38.86 6.76 -14.66
C GLY A 55 38.47 7.33 -16.03
N HIS A 56 37.18 7.57 -16.28
CA HIS A 56 36.69 8.17 -17.51
C HIS A 56 36.39 9.67 -17.34
N ALA A 57 36.55 10.42 -18.43
CA ALA A 57 36.16 11.83 -18.46
C ALA A 57 34.62 11.96 -18.36
N PRO A 58 34.08 13.02 -17.73
CA PRO A 58 32.63 13.20 -17.59
C PRO A 58 31.85 13.10 -18.91
N GLU A 59 32.43 13.60 -20.01
CA GLU A 59 31.83 13.54 -21.35
C GLU A 59 31.68 12.09 -21.86
N GLU A 60 32.61 11.23 -21.51
CA GLU A 60 32.58 9.82 -21.91
C GLU A 60 31.58 9.02 -21.07
N VAL A 61 31.46 9.34 -19.78
CA VAL A 61 30.40 8.80 -18.91
C VAL A 61 29.01 9.20 -19.43
N GLU A 62 28.83 10.46 -19.83
CA GLU A 62 27.55 10.94 -20.38
C GLU A 62 27.18 10.19 -21.67
N LYS A 63 28.10 10.13 -22.63
CA LYS A 63 27.86 9.53 -23.95
C LYS A 63 27.68 8.02 -23.91
N GLN A 64 28.42 7.31 -23.05
CA GLN A 64 28.43 5.85 -23.04
C GLN A 64 27.49 5.25 -21.99
N VAL A 65 27.20 5.97 -20.91
CA VAL A 65 26.42 5.44 -19.79
C VAL A 65 25.10 6.19 -19.62
N THR A 66 25.13 7.51 -19.41
CA THR A 66 23.91 8.27 -19.06
C THR A 66 22.90 8.31 -20.21
N ILE A 67 23.31 8.75 -21.41
CA ILE A 67 22.40 8.90 -22.56
C ILE A 67 21.76 7.56 -22.98
N PRO A 68 22.52 6.46 -23.16
CA PRO A 68 21.91 5.17 -23.52
C PRO A 68 20.96 4.64 -22.44
N LEU A 69 21.25 4.91 -21.17
CA LEU A 69 20.42 4.49 -20.04
C LEU A 69 19.10 5.27 -20.02
N GLU A 70 19.14 6.60 -20.18
CA GLU A 70 17.95 7.44 -20.26
C GLU A 70 17.05 7.05 -21.45
N ILE A 71 17.63 6.82 -22.63
CA ILE A 71 16.88 6.38 -23.81
C ILE A 71 16.20 5.03 -23.57
N SER A 72 16.92 4.09 -22.95
CA SER A 72 16.38 2.75 -22.65
C SER A 72 15.25 2.80 -21.62
N LEU A 73 15.31 3.74 -20.67
CA LEU A 73 14.29 3.93 -19.63
C LEU A 73 13.13 4.83 -20.09
N SER A 74 13.30 5.63 -21.15
CA SER A 74 12.26 6.50 -21.70
C SER A 74 11.03 5.75 -22.23
N GLY A 75 11.13 4.43 -22.40
CA GLY A 75 10.03 3.54 -22.78
C GLY A 75 9.50 2.66 -21.65
N ALA A 76 9.95 2.88 -20.41
CA ALA A 76 9.43 2.15 -19.26
C ALA A 76 7.94 2.51 -19.03
N PRO A 77 7.07 1.52 -18.72
CA PRO A 77 5.65 1.74 -18.46
C PRO A 77 5.37 2.54 -17.18
#